data_AF-A0A813QK95-F1
#
_entry.id   AF-A0A813QK95-F1
#
_cell.length_a   1.000
_cell.length_b   1.000
_cell.length_c   1.000
_cell.angle_alpha   90.00
_cell.angle_beta   90.00
_cell.angle_gamma   90.00
#
_symmetry.space_group_name_H-M   'P 1'
#
loop_
_entity.id
_entity.type
_entity.pdbx_description
1 polymer ?
#
loop_
_entity_poly.entity_id
_entity_poly.type
_entity_poly.pdbx_seq_one_letter_code
_entity_poly.pdbx_strand_id
1 'polypeptide(L)'
;MASQSGNSSNISNAIRVIQTQALQDRNVPDKQQWETAAKFMENVIRRELEHQESELNSNLNPSSWSKLFTFQGSTIEEKNRQQCVKELQKLLLNRQQLDKTTKHNYTFRSILDYDELTTVKKNLQAQKVDVSNDFISDLWQRVYKIHFLKRNLSTCLDCRRFFYYYQKGLSDQGLDCHEVVFFWRLKRMIEITSNAIRQQISNIETRRLEREVKEILDDFNTDETLKANLLKGKRVDLAEELKRVRQVQEKLEEFIVALNTEK
;
A
#
# COMPACT_ATOMS: atom_id res chain seq x y z
N MET A 1 -23.27 -20.19 9.01
CA MET A 1 -23.17 -18.76 8.64
C MET A 1 -22.92 -17.82 9.83
N ALA A 2 -23.50 -18.05 11.02
CA ALA A 2 -23.26 -17.19 12.20
C ALA A 2 -21.84 -17.25 12.81
N SER A 3 -21.08 -18.33 12.58
CA SER A 3 -19.69 -18.47 13.07
C SER A 3 -18.65 -17.71 12.23
N GLN A 4 -18.95 -17.43 10.96
CA GLN A 4 -18.04 -16.67 10.07
C GLN A 4 -18.11 -15.16 10.32
N SER A 5 -19.27 -14.62 10.70
CA SER A 5 -19.42 -13.19 11.01
C SER A 5 -18.70 -12.78 12.30
N GLY A 6 -18.70 -13.65 13.33
CA GLY A 6 -17.98 -13.42 14.59
C GLY A 6 -16.45 -13.50 14.47
N ASN A 7 -15.93 -14.32 13.54
CA ASN A 7 -14.48 -14.36 13.27
C ASN A 7 -14.01 -13.15 12.45
N SER A 8 -14.82 -12.67 11.50
CA SER A 8 -14.49 -11.51 10.66
C SER A 8 -14.39 -10.21 11.48
N SER A 9 -15.30 -10.00 12.45
CA SER A 9 -15.27 -8.83 13.33
C SER A 9 -14.03 -8.82 14.24
N ASN A 10 -13.64 -9.97 14.80
CA ASN A 10 -12.45 -10.11 15.62
C ASN A 10 -11.14 -9.85 14.84
N ILE A 11 -11.08 -10.34 13.60
CA ILE A 11 -9.96 -10.10 12.69
C ILE A 11 -9.82 -8.60 12.36
N SER A 12 -10.92 -7.96 12.01
CA SER A 12 -10.95 -6.52 11.70
C SER A 12 -10.49 -5.68 12.90
N ASN A 13 -10.93 -6.02 14.11
CA ASN A 13 -10.51 -5.34 15.33
C ASN A 13 -9.02 -5.53 15.62
N ALA A 14 -8.49 -6.75 15.45
CA ALA A 14 -7.07 -7.03 15.63
C ALA A 14 -6.21 -6.22 14.64
N ILE A 15 -6.63 -6.13 13.37
CA ILE A 15 -5.95 -5.31 12.36
C ILE A 15 -5.98 -3.83 12.75
N ARG A 16 -7.12 -3.30 13.21
CA ARG A 16 -7.23 -1.90 13.64
C ARG A 16 -6.28 -1.57 14.79
N VAL A 17 -6.12 -2.48 15.76
CA VAL A 17 -5.17 -2.30 16.87
C VAL A 17 -3.74 -2.24 16.35
N ILE A 18 -3.36 -3.16 15.47
CA ILE A 18 -2.04 -3.19 14.82
C ILE A 18 -1.78 -1.87 14.06
N GLN A 19 -2.75 -1.41 13.29
CA GLN A 19 -2.65 -0.18 12.51
C GLN A 19 -2.46 1.04 13.41
N THR A 20 -3.27 1.14 14.47
CA THR A 20 -3.21 2.24 15.43
C THR A 20 -1.85 2.29 16.11
N GLN A 21 -1.32 1.14 16.55
CA GLN A 21 0.00 1.06 17.16
C GLN A 21 1.11 1.51 16.20
N ALA A 22 1.07 1.07 14.94
CA ALA A 22 2.06 1.45 13.94
C ALA A 22 2.04 2.95 13.62
N LEU A 23 0.86 3.59 13.66
CA LEU A 23 0.70 5.02 13.40
C LEU A 23 1.07 5.92 14.60
N GLN A 24 1.06 5.38 15.81
CA GLN A 24 1.45 6.13 17.03
C GLN A 24 2.96 6.29 17.18
N ASP A 25 3.76 5.40 16.60
CA ASP A 25 5.22 5.44 16.70
C ASP A 25 5.79 6.63 15.91
N ARG A 26 6.41 7.59 16.59
CA ARG A 26 6.96 8.81 15.94
C ARG A 26 8.47 8.77 15.76
N ASN A 27 9.13 7.72 16.25
CA ASN A 27 10.58 7.67 16.28
C ASN A 27 11.11 6.73 15.19
N VAL A 28 11.76 7.29 14.18
CA VAL A 28 12.45 6.49 13.17
C VAL A 28 13.75 5.98 13.79
N PRO A 29 13.91 4.67 13.99
CA PRO A 29 14.95 4.12 14.86
C PRO A 29 16.35 4.16 14.25
N ASP A 30 16.45 4.09 12.92
CA ASP A 30 17.73 3.98 12.22
C ASP A 30 17.71 4.67 10.84
N LYS A 31 18.92 4.92 10.33
CA LYS A 31 19.14 5.60 9.06
C LYS A 31 18.56 4.83 7.87
N GLN A 32 18.60 3.50 7.90
CA GLN A 32 18.11 2.68 6.80
C GLN A 32 16.58 2.80 6.69
N GLN A 33 15.87 2.80 7.81
CA GLN A 33 14.43 3.02 7.86
C GLN A 33 14.05 4.43 7.42
N TRP A 34 14.85 5.44 7.79
CA TRP A 34 14.70 6.81 7.31
C TRP A 34 14.84 6.91 5.79
N GLU A 35 15.93 6.39 5.23
CA GLU A 35 16.18 6.43 3.78
C GLU A 35 15.11 5.65 3.01
N THR A 36 14.66 4.52 3.55
CA THR A 36 13.57 3.73 2.97
C THR A 36 12.25 4.50 2.99
N ALA A 37 11.94 5.21 4.08
CA ALA A 37 10.75 6.04 4.18
C ALA A 37 10.80 7.25 3.24
N ALA A 38 11.94 7.94 3.16
CA ALA A 38 12.16 9.02 2.21
C ALA A 38 12.00 8.53 0.75
N LYS A 39 12.57 7.37 0.41
CA LYS A 39 12.39 6.77 -0.92
C LYS A 39 10.93 6.37 -1.18
N PHE A 40 10.21 5.87 -0.18
CA PHE A 40 8.79 5.58 -0.30
C PHE A 40 7.98 6.85 -0.56
N MET A 41 8.23 7.92 0.20
CA MET A 41 7.66 9.25 -0.02
C MET A 41 7.94 9.77 -1.42
N GLU A 42 9.20 9.70 -1.87
CA GLU A 42 9.63 10.09 -3.21
C GLU A 42 8.81 9.37 -4.30
N ASN A 43 8.69 8.04 -4.19
CA ASN A 43 7.96 7.23 -5.16
C ASN A 43 6.46 7.57 -5.20
N VAL A 44 5.84 7.83 -4.05
CA VAL A 44 4.42 8.21 -3.97
C VAL A 44 4.19 9.58 -4.59
N ILE A 45 5.02 10.57 -4.24
CA ILE A 45 4.92 11.94 -4.80
C ILE A 45 5.17 11.92 -6.31
N ARG A 46 6.19 11.19 -6.76
CA ARG A 46 6.54 11.08 -8.18
C ARG A 46 5.39 10.47 -9.00
N ARG A 47 4.80 9.37 -8.51
CA ARG A 47 3.65 8.73 -9.18
C ARG A 47 2.46 9.67 -9.27
N GLU A 48 2.12 10.36 -8.17
CA GLU A 48 1.02 11.32 -8.18
C GLU A 48 1.32 12.50 -9.10
N LEU A 49 2.57 12.98 -9.15
CA LEU A 49 2.99 14.05 -10.06
C LEU A 49 2.82 13.62 -11.52
N GLU A 50 3.33 12.44 -11.89
CA GLU A 50 3.19 11.88 -13.24
C GLU A 50 1.72 11.75 -13.64
N HIS A 51 0.85 11.30 -12.73
CA HIS A 51 -0.59 11.23 -12.95
C HIS A 51 -1.19 12.62 -13.21
N GLN A 52 -0.92 13.59 -12.35
CA GLN A 52 -1.46 14.95 -12.48
C GLN A 52 -0.94 15.68 -13.72
N GLU A 53 0.34 15.50 -14.07
CA GLU A 53 0.90 16.05 -15.30
C GLU A 53 0.30 15.38 -16.55
N SER A 54 0.09 14.06 -16.53
CA SER A 54 -0.58 13.35 -17.61
C SER A 54 -2.01 13.85 -17.80
N GLU A 55 -2.79 13.99 -16.72
CA GLU A 55 -4.16 14.53 -16.76
C GLU A 55 -4.18 15.99 -17.26
N LEU A 56 -3.25 16.83 -16.83
CA LEU A 56 -3.17 18.20 -17.31
C LEU A 56 -2.80 18.23 -18.80
N ASN A 57 -1.81 17.44 -19.21
CA ASN A 57 -1.35 17.39 -20.60
C ASN A 57 -2.41 16.82 -21.55
N SER A 58 -3.17 15.79 -21.15
CA SER A 58 -4.28 15.28 -21.96
C SER A 58 -5.39 16.30 -22.16
N ASN A 59 -5.64 17.15 -21.14
CA ASN A 59 -6.62 18.23 -21.21
C ASN A 59 -6.12 19.46 -22.01
N LEU A 60 -4.81 19.67 -22.07
CA LEU A 60 -4.18 20.73 -22.87
C LEU A 60 -3.95 20.30 -24.32
N ASN A 61 -3.73 19.01 -24.57
CA ASN A 61 -3.48 18.40 -25.86
C ASN A 61 -3.97 16.93 -25.85
N PRO A 62 -5.18 16.61 -26.33
CA PRO A 62 -5.52 15.25 -26.66
C PRO A 62 -4.50 14.74 -27.68
N SER A 63 -3.78 13.68 -27.28
CA SER A 63 -2.75 12.92 -27.99
C SER A 63 -2.33 13.47 -29.36
N SER A 64 -1.11 14.00 -29.49
CA SER A 64 -0.59 14.54 -30.77
C SER A 64 -0.78 13.60 -31.97
N TRP A 65 -0.80 12.28 -31.75
CA TRP A 65 -1.10 11.30 -32.79
C TRP A 65 -2.55 11.35 -33.28
N SER A 66 -3.56 11.51 -32.42
CA SER A 66 -4.95 11.60 -32.86
C SER A 66 -5.18 12.87 -33.69
N LYS A 67 -4.59 14.01 -33.31
CA LYS A 67 -4.66 15.27 -34.09
C LYS A 67 -3.92 15.20 -35.43
N LEU A 68 -2.83 14.41 -35.51
CA LEU A 68 -2.13 14.14 -36.76
C LEU A 68 -2.96 13.28 -37.72
N PHE A 69 -3.70 12.30 -37.20
CA PHE A 69 -4.61 11.47 -38.02
C PHE A 69 -5.93 12.19 -38.37
N THR A 70 -6.39 13.14 -37.55
CA THR A 70 -7.64 13.88 -37.80
C THR A 70 -7.46 15.26 -38.45
N PHE A 71 -6.22 15.70 -38.74
CA PHE A 71 -5.91 17.05 -39.27
C PHE A 71 -6.67 18.18 -38.54
N GLN A 72 -6.94 18.00 -37.25
CA GLN A 72 -7.79 18.90 -36.50
C GLN A 72 -6.90 19.87 -35.70
N GLY A 73 -6.97 21.16 -36.05
CA GLY A 73 -6.27 22.23 -35.33
C GLY A 73 -6.70 22.31 -33.87
N SER A 74 -5.87 22.96 -33.04
CA SER A 74 -6.20 23.18 -31.63
C SER A 74 -7.46 24.05 -31.50
N THR A 75 -8.37 23.67 -30.60
CA THR A 75 -9.59 24.45 -30.37
C THR A 75 -9.27 25.78 -29.67
N ILE A 76 -10.14 26.78 -29.82
CA ILE A 76 -10.00 28.08 -29.12
C ILE A 76 -9.93 27.86 -27.59
N GLU A 77 -10.71 26.91 -27.08
CA GLU A 77 -10.75 26.57 -25.66
C GLU A 77 -9.44 25.92 -25.17
N GLU A 78 -8.83 25.01 -25.96
CA GLU A 78 -7.51 24.45 -25.66
C GLU A 78 -6.45 25.55 -25.60
N LYS A 79 -6.45 26.47 -26.56
CA LYS A 79 -5.54 27.62 -26.58
C LYS A 79 -5.74 28.53 -25.35
N ASN A 80 -6.99 28.78 -24.96
CA ASN A 80 -7.32 29.56 -23.77
C ASN A 80 -6.84 28.84 -22.48
N ARG A 81 -7.02 27.52 -22.36
CA ARG A 81 -6.49 26.73 -21.23
C ARG A 81 -4.96 26.81 -21.17
N GLN A 82 -4.27 26.61 -22.29
CA GLN A 82 -2.80 26.69 -22.36
C GLN A 82 -2.29 28.06 -21.92
N GLN A 83 -2.95 29.14 -22.35
CA GLN A 83 -2.54 30.48 -21.99
C GLN A 83 -2.82 30.78 -20.51
N CYS A 84 -3.97 30.36 -20.00
CA CYS A 84 -4.30 30.45 -18.57
C CYS A 84 -3.29 29.70 -17.70
N VAL A 85 -2.97 28.44 -18.05
CA VAL A 85 -1.95 27.65 -17.33
C VAL A 85 -0.60 28.35 -17.31
N LYS A 86 -0.16 28.96 -18.42
CA LYS A 86 1.11 29.72 -18.47
C LYS A 86 1.09 30.92 -17.53
N GLU A 87 0.01 31.68 -17.48
CA GLU A 87 -0.12 32.82 -16.56
C GLU A 87 -0.15 32.38 -15.08
N LEU A 88 -0.86 31.29 -14.77
CA LEU A 88 -0.89 30.72 -13.41
C LEU A 88 0.49 30.17 -12.98
N GLN A 89 1.25 29.57 -13.90
CA GLN A 89 2.62 29.12 -13.65
C GLN A 89 3.56 30.31 -13.36
N LYS A 90 3.43 31.43 -14.10
CA LYS A 90 4.19 32.66 -13.81
C LYS A 90 3.87 33.20 -12.41
N LEU A 91 2.59 33.21 -12.03
CA LEU A 91 2.17 33.63 -10.69
C LEU A 91 2.82 32.77 -9.59
N LEU A 92 2.88 31.45 -9.78
CA LEU A 92 3.55 30.54 -8.84
C LEU A 92 5.05 30.79 -8.74
N LEU A 93 5.73 31.03 -9.86
CA LEU A 93 7.15 31.39 -9.86
C LEU A 93 7.41 32.68 -9.10
N ASN A 94 6.55 33.70 -9.29
CA ASN A 94 6.65 34.96 -8.57
C ASN A 94 6.45 34.76 -7.06
N ARG A 95 5.44 33.96 -6.65
CA ARG A 95 5.25 33.58 -5.24
C ARG A 95 6.51 32.93 -4.66
N GLN A 96 7.05 31.92 -5.36
CA GLN A 96 8.25 31.21 -4.93
C GLN A 96 9.47 32.12 -4.77
N GLN A 97 9.61 33.17 -5.58
CA GLN A 97 10.70 34.14 -5.47
C GLN A 97 10.54 35.04 -4.23
N LEU A 98 9.31 35.51 -3.97
CA LEU A 98 8.99 36.34 -2.81
C LEU A 98 9.26 35.63 -1.48
N ASP A 99 9.06 34.31 -1.42
CA ASP A 99 9.35 33.54 -0.20
C ASP A 99 10.85 33.43 0.09
N LYS A 100 11.70 33.44 -0.94
CA LYS A 100 13.16 33.40 -0.75
C LYS A 100 13.69 34.71 -0.16
N THR A 101 13.02 35.83 -0.44
CA THR A 101 13.44 37.16 0.00
C THR A 101 12.83 37.56 1.35
N THR A 102 11.71 36.96 1.72
CA THR A 102 10.93 37.36 2.90
C THR A 102 10.84 36.18 3.86
N LYS A 103 11.47 36.27 5.05
CA LYS A 103 11.41 35.27 6.13
C LYS A 103 10.01 35.09 6.76
N HIS A 104 8.95 35.40 6.04
CA HIS A 104 7.59 35.18 6.51
C HIS A 104 7.10 33.84 5.98
N ASN A 105 6.61 33.00 6.91
CA ASN A 105 5.71 31.88 6.65
C ASN A 105 4.44 32.41 5.95
N TYR A 106 4.54 32.81 4.68
CA TYR A 106 3.36 32.88 3.85
C TYR A 106 2.97 31.43 3.63
N THR A 107 2.04 30.96 4.47
CA THR A 107 1.35 29.69 4.30
C THR A 107 0.95 29.65 2.83
N PHE A 108 1.60 28.81 2.03
CA PHE A 108 1.37 28.74 0.58
C PHE A 108 -0.12 28.55 0.38
N ARG A 109 -0.81 29.63 0.03
CA ARG A 109 -2.27 29.61 0.00
C ARG A 109 -2.63 28.80 -1.23
N SER A 110 -3.22 27.64 -1.01
CA SER A 110 -3.77 26.77 -2.06
C SER A 110 -4.91 27.43 -2.83
N ILE A 111 -5.40 28.57 -2.33
CA ILE A 111 -6.46 29.37 -2.91
C ILE A 111 -5.86 30.64 -3.54
N LEU A 112 -6.38 31.00 -4.71
CA LEU A 112 -6.06 32.23 -5.40
C LEU A 112 -6.80 33.39 -4.73
N ASP A 113 -6.08 34.44 -4.33
CA ASP A 113 -6.73 35.61 -3.72
C ASP A 113 -7.49 36.43 -4.77
N TYR A 114 -8.40 37.30 -4.32
CA TYR A 114 -9.21 38.14 -5.22
C TYR A 114 -8.35 39.05 -6.10
N ASP A 115 -7.30 39.64 -5.53
CA ASP A 115 -6.37 40.52 -6.26
C ASP A 115 -5.54 39.75 -7.30
N GLU A 116 -5.11 38.54 -6.94
CA GLU A 116 -4.37 37.66 -7.84
C GLU A 116 -5.26 37.16 -8.98
N LEU A 117 -6.48 36.75 -8.67
CA LEU A 117 -7.49 36.34 -9.66
C LEU A 117 -7.78 37.49 -10.64
N THR A 118 -7.95 38.70 -10.12
CA THR A 118 -8.17 39.90 -10.92
C THR A 118 -6.96 40.19 -11.82
N THR A 119 -5.75 40.02 -11.29
CA THR A 119 -4.49 40.22 -12.04
C THR A 119 -4.35 39.21 -13.16
N VAL A 120 -4.55 37.92 -12.88
CA VAL A 120 -4.51 36.85 -13.89
C VAL A 120 -5.55 37.11 -14.97
N LYS A 121 -6.78 37.48 -14.59
CA LYS A 121 -7.85 37.81 -15.55
C LYS A 121 -7.48 38.98 -16.46
N LYS A 122 -6.97 40.09 -15.90
CA LYS A 122 -6.55 41.25 -16.70
C LYS A 122 -5.41 40.90 -17.66
N ASN A 123 -4.44 40.09 -17.22
CA ASN A 123 -3.34 39.62 -18.06
C ASN A 123 -3.83 38.76 -19.23
N LEU A 124 -4.80 37.87 -18.98
CA LEU A 124 -5.42 37.06 -20.03
C LEU A 124 -6.21 37.91 -21.03
N GLN A 125 -6.97 38.90 -20.54
CA GLN A 125 -7.70 39.83 -21.41
C GLN A 125 -6.75 40.65 -22.30
N ALA A 126 -5.60 41.09 -21.77
CA ALA A 126 -4.57 41.76 -22.56
C ALA A 126 -4.00 40.86 -23.67
N GLN A 127 -4.02 39.54 -23.47
CA GLN A 127 -3.62 38.54 -24.45
C GLN A 127 -4.78 38.09 -25.37
N LYS A 128 -5.92 38.80 -25.34
CA LYS A 128 -7.15 38.49 -26.08
C LYS A 128 -7.77 37.14 -25.70
N VAL A 129 -7.56 36.70 -24.47
CA VAL A 129 -8.17 35.50 -23.89
C VAL A 129 -9.23 35.94 -22.89
N ASP A 130 -10.50 35.72 -23.24
CA ASP A 130 -11.63 36.01 -22.35
C ASP A 130 -12.14 34.71 -21.71
N VAL A 131 -12.03 34.63 -20.38
CA VAL A 131 -12.37 33.45 -19.58
C VAL A 131 -13.05 33.86 -18.28
N SER A 132 -13.91 33.00 -17.74
CA SER A 132 -14.59 33.23 -16.47
C SER A 132 -13.65 33.09 -15.27
N ASN A 133 -14.05 33.67 -14.13
CA ASN A 133 -13.31 33.53 -12.87
C ASN A 133 -13.28 32.07 -12.39
N ASP A 134 -14.38 31.33 -12.62
CA ASP A 134 -14.50 29.91 -12.24
C ASP A 134 -13.52 29.06 -13.04
N PHE A 135 -13.39 29.34 -14.35
CA PHE A 135 -12.43 28.66 -15.22
C PHE A 135 -10.98 28.84 -14.75
N ILE A 136 -10.61 30.06 -14.33
CA ILE A 136 -9.28 30.34 -13.78
C ILE A 136 -9.08 29.60 -12.46
N SER A 137 -10.09 29.58 -11.60
CA SER A 137 -10.04 28.94 -10.27
C SER A 137 -9.92 27.43 -10.36
N ASP A 138 -10.64 26.80 -11.28
CA ASP A 138 -10.58 25.35 -11.53
C ASP A 138 -9.20 24.92 -12.08
N LEU A 139 -8.63 25.71 -13.00
CA LEU A 139 -7.29 25.45 -13.51
C LEU A 139 -6.22 25.71 -12.45
N TRP A 140 -6.41 26.72 -11.60
CA TRP A 140 -5.51 27.01 -10.49
C TRP A 140 -5.32 25.81 -9.58
N GLN A 141 -6.38 25.13 -9.17
CA GLN A 141 -6.27 23.95 -8.30
C GLN A 141 -5.35 22.87 -8.90
N ARG A 142 -5.47 22.61 -10.21
CA ARG A 142 -4.63 21.62 -10.91
C ARG A 142 -3.17 22.08 -11.02
N VAL A 143 -2.96 23.31 -11.45
CA VAL A 143 -1.61 23.87 -11.63
C VAL A 143 -0.88 23.97 -10.28
N TYR A 144 -1.58 24.43 -9.24
CA TYR A 144 -1.07 24.49 -7.88
C TYR A 144 -0.70 23.10 -7.35
N LYS A 145 -1.55 22.09 -7.54
CA LYS A 145 -1.28 20.71 -7.10
C LYS A 145 0.01 20.16 -7.72
N ILE A 146 0.21 20.34 -9.03
CA ILE A 146 1.44 19.92 -9.73
C ILE A 146 2.66 20.67 -9.17
N HIS A 147 2.56 21.99 -9.01
CA HIS A 147 3.66 22.78 -8.45
C HIS A 147 3.99 22.37 -7.01
N PHE A 148 2.98 22.15 -6.19
CA PHE A 148 3.11 21.63 -4.82
C PHE A 148 3.85 20.29 -4.81
N LEU A 149 3.46 19.34 -5.66
CA LEU A 149 4.10 18.03 -5.76
C LEU A 149 5.57 18.15 -6.21
N LYS A 150 5.88 18.97 -7.22
CA LYS A 150 7.27 19.22 -7.68
C LYS A 150 8.15 19.76 -6.56
N ARG A 151 7.63 20.72 -5.79
CA ARG A 151 8.35 21.27 -4.65
C ARG A 151 8.60 20.23 -3.57
N ASN A 152 7.57 19.49 -3.15
CA ASN A 152 7.71 18.46 -2.13
C ASN A 152 8.66 17.34 -2.56
N LEU A 153 8.71 17.03 -3.87
CA LEU A 153 9.68 16.09 -4.42
C LEU A 153 11.13 16.59 -4.23
N SER A 154 11.38 17.88 -4.44
CA SER A 154 12.69 18.49 -4.14
C SER A 154 13.02 18.39 -2.66
N THR A 155 12.09 18.78 -1.77
CA THR A 155 12.29 18.69 -0.32
C THR A 155 12.56 17.25 0.14
N CYS A 156 11.90 16.26 -0.46
CA CYS A 156 12.12 14.85 -0.17
C CYS A 156 13.58 14.42 -0.42
N LEU A 157 14.14 14.84 -1.56
CA LEU A 157 15.51 14.54 -1.94
C LEU A 157 16.52 15.14 -0.95
N ASP A 158 16.24 16.36 -0.47
CA ASP A 158 17.02 16.99 0.58
C ASP A 158 16.93 16.17 1.86
N CYS A 159 15.71 15.92 2.37
CA CYS A 159 15.44 15.20 3.61
C CYS A 159 16.08 13.80 3.71
N ARG A 160 16.33 13.12 2.57
CA ARG A 160 17.01 11.81 2.56
C ARG A 160 18.35 11.81 3.30
N ARG A 161 19.09 12.93 3.29
CA ARG A 161 20.41 13.05 3.94
C ARG A 161 20.35 13.57 5.38
N PHE A 162 19.16 13.93 5.89
CA PHE A 162 19.01 14.67 7.16
C PHE A 162 18.77 13.79 8.40
N PHE A 163 18.91 12.46 8.30
CA PHE A 163 18.70 11.57 9.44
C PHE A 163 19.52 11.94 10.68
N TYR A 164 20.78 12.36 10.50
CA TYR A 164 21.64 12.77 11.61
C TYR A 164 21.06 13.96 12.40
N TYR A 165 20.53 14.96 11.69
CA TYR A 165 19.93 16.15 12.30
C TYR A 165 18.60 15.81 12.99
N TYR A 166 17.79 14.96 12.35
CA TYR A 166 16.58 14.41 12.94
C TYR A 166 16.86 13.72 14.28
N GLN A 167 17.84 12.81 14.34
CA GLN A 167 18.16 12.05 15.54
C GLN A 167 18.67 12.95 16.69
N LYS A 168 19.31 14.08 16.37
CA LYS A 168 19.80 15.06 17.35
C LYS A 168 18.76 16.10 17.77
N GLY A 169 17.56 16.08 17.18
CA GLY A 169 16.53 17.10 17.43
C GLY A 169 16.93 18.49 16.93
N LEU A 170 17.84 18.57 15.96
CA LEU A 170 18.35 19.82 15.40
C LEU A 170 17.48 20.26 14.22
N SER A 171 16.28 20.80 14.51
CA SER A 171 15.32 21.29 13.50
C SER A 171 15.55 22.74 13.05
N ASP A 172 16.43 23.50 13.72
CA ASP A 172 16.65 24.93 13.46
C ASP A 172 17.42 25.26 12.17
N GLN A 173 17.84 24.25 11.39
CA GLN A 173 18.56 24.47 10.11
C GLN A 173 17.63 24.71 8.89
N GLY A 174 16.32 24.90 9.11
CA GLY A 174 15.39 25.36 8.06
C GLY A 174 14.85 24.28 7.12
N LEU A 175 15.12 23.00 7.39
CA LEU A 175 14.51 21.86 6.71
C LEU A 175 13.69 21.03 7.71
N ASP A 176 12.37 21.15 7.64
CA ASP A 176 11.45 20.27 8.38
C ASP A 176 11.21 19.01 7.55
N CYS A 177 11.55 17.85 8.11
CA CYS A 177 11.41 16.55 7.48
C CYS A 177 10.35 15.69 8.20
N HIS A 178 9.37 16.33 8.84
CA HIS A 178 8.25 15.67 9.53
C HIS A 178 7.48 14.71 8.62
N GLU A 179 7.39 15.01 7.33
CA GLU A 179 6.74 14.17 6.33
C GLU A 179 7.43 12.81 6.23
N VAL A 180 8.77 12.74 6.35
CA VAL A 180 9.49 11.45 6.32
C VAL A 180 9.03 10.55 7.47
N VAL A 181 8.83 11.12 8.66
CA VAL A 181 8.31 10.40 9.84
C VAL A 181 6.87 9.93 9.61
N PHE A 182 6.04 10.73 8.94
CA PHE A 182 4.69 10.32 8.53
C PHE A 182 4.72 9.16 7.54
N PHE A 183 5.53 9.25 6.48
CA PHE A 183 5.63 8.20 5.47
C PHE A 183 6.27 6.92 6.02
N TRP A 184 7.18 7.02 6.99
CA TRP A 184 7.70 5.87 7.72
C TRP A 184 6.58 5.13 8.46
N ARG A 185 5.77 5.84 9.26
CA ARG A 185 4.60 5.27 9.96
C ARG A 185 3.61 4.63 9.01
N LEU A 186 3.29 5.31 7.92
CA LEU A 186 2.37 4.82 6.90
C LEU A 186 2.89 3.53 6.27
N LYS A 187 4.16 3.52 5.85
CA LYS A 187 4.81 2.33 5.29
C LYS A 187 4.79 1.17 6.29
N ARG A 188 5.20 1.41 7.53
CA ARG A 188 5.24 0.40 8.58
C ARG A 188 3.85 -0.17 8.88
N MET A 189 2.83 0.69 8.94
CA MET A 189 1.45 0.28 9.14
C MET A 189 1.01 -0.67 8.02
N ILE A 190 1.29 -0.33 6.76
CA ILE A 190 0.96 -1.16 5.60
C ILE A 190 1.69 -2.52 5.66
N GLU A 191 2.99 -2.52 5.98
CA GLU A 191 3.81 -3.73 6.05
C GLU A 191 3.35 -4.69 7.15
N ILE A 192 3.16 -4.19 8.37
CA ILE A 192 2.71 -5.02 9.49
C ILE A 192 1.29 -5.53 9.23
N THR A 193 0.40 -4.68 8.69
CA THR A 193 -0.97 -5.10 8.33
C THR A 193 -0.95 -6.17 7.25
N SER A 194 -0.15 -6.02 6.20
CA SER A 194 -0.03 -7.01 5.12
C SER A 194 0.46 -8.36 5.64
N ASN A 195 1.47 -8.35 6.51
CA ASN A 195 1.99 -9.56 7.14
C ASN A 195 0.96 -10.22 8.05
N ALA A 196 0.23 -9.44 8.86
CA ALA A 196 -0.83 -9.95 9.72
C ALA A 196 -1.96 -10.59 8.91
N ILE A 197 -2.41 -9.94 7.83
CA ILE A 197 -3.44 -10.49 6.93
C ILE A 197 -2.96 -11.79 6.29
N ARG A 198 -1.71 -11.83 5.78
CA ARG A 198 -1.14 -13.05 5.18
C ARG A 198 -1.12 -14.20 6.18
N GLN A 199 -0.67 -13.93 7.41
CA GLN A 199 -0.63 -14.94 8.47
C GLN A 199 -2.03 -15.43 8.84
N GLN A 200 -3.00 -14.52 8.94
CA GLN A 200 -4.39 -14.88 9.23
C GLN A 200 -4.99 -15.75 8.12
N ILE A 201 -4.83 -15.37 6.85
CA ILE A 201 -5.29 -16.15 5.70
C ILE A 201 -4.65 -17.54 5.73
N SER A 202 -3.32 -17.60 5.87
CA SER A 202 -2.60 -18.87 5.93
C SER A 202 -3.11 -19.78 7.04
N ASN A 203 -3.36 -19.24 8.24
CA ASN A 203 -3.87 -20.01 9.37
C ASN A 203 -5.30 -20.50 9.14
N ILE A 204 -6.16 -19.67 8.53
CA ILE A 204 -7.53 -20.04 8.19
C ILE A 204 -7.53 -21.17 7.16
N GLU A 205 -6.76 -21.03 6.09
CA GLU A 205 -6.68 -22.01 5.01
C GLU A 205 -6.05 -23.32 5.48
N THR A 206 -5.02 -23.27 6.32
CA THR A 206 -4.42 -24.47 6.92
C THR A 206 -5.44 -25.25 7.74
N ARG A 207 -6.18 -24.57 8.63
CA ARG A 207 -7.24 -25.21 9.43
C ARG A 207 -8.44 -25.68 8.61
N ARG A 208 -8.68 -25.08 7.44
CA ARG A 208 -9.73 -25.55 6.51
C ARG A 208 -9.27 -26.84 5.84
N LEU A 209 -8.05 -26.84 5.29
CA LEU A 209 -7.47 -27.99 4.64
C LEU A 209 -7.32 -29.18 5.60
N GLU A 210 -6.88 -28.95 6.83
CA GLU A 210 -6.80 -30.00 7.86
C GLU A 210 -8.16 -30.66 8.13
N ARG A 211 -9.25 -29.88 8.15
CA ARG A 211 -10.61 -30.41 8.32
C ARG A 211 -11.06 -31.19 7.10
N GLU A 212 -10.88 -30.65 5.90
CA GLU A 212 -11.24 -31.34 4.65
C GLU A 212 -10.47 -32.66 4.49
N VAL A 213 -9.16 -32.66 4.76
CA VAL A 213 -8.33 -33.88 4.74
C VAL A 213 -8.82 -34.88 5.78
N LYS A 214 -9.15 -34.42 6.98
CA LYS A 214 -9.68 -35.30 8.03
C LYS A 214 -11.01 -35.91 7.63
N GLU A 215 -11.93 -35.13 7.08
CA GLU A 215 -13.23 -35.62 6.60
C GLU A 215 -13.05 -36.71 5.52
N ILE A 216 -12.15 -36.47 4.54
CA ILE A 216 -11.83 -37.48 3.51
C ILE A 216 -11.20 -38.75 4.12
N LEU A 217 -10.30 -38.60 5.09
CA LEU A 217 -9.69 -39.74 5.77
C LEU A 217 -10.71 -40.53 6.60
N ASP A 218 -11.65 -39.83 7.24
CA ASP A 218 -12.74 -40.45 8.00
C ASP A 218 -13.66 -41.22 7.03
N ASP A 219 -13.99 -40.66 5.87
CA ASP A 219 -14.75 -41.35 4.81
C ASP A 219 -14.02 -42.62 4.34
N PHE A 220 -12.70 -42.53 4.06
CA PHE A 220 -11.90 -43.70 3.66
C PHE A 220 -11.84 -44.76 4.75
N ASN A 221 -11.86 -44.37 6.03
CA ASN A 221 -11.89 -45.31 7.13
C ASN A 221 -13.24 -46.04 7.25
N THR A 222 -14.35 -45.44 6.79
CA THR A 222 -15.67 -46.11 6.81
C THR A 222 -15.83 -47.17 5.71
N ASP A 223 -15.13 -47.04 4.59
CA ASP A 223 -15.15 -48.03 3.52
C ASP A 223 -14.04 -49.09 3.74
N GLU A 224 -14.40 -50.20 4.37
CA GLU A 224 -13.48 -51.33 4.63
C GLU A 224 -12.86 -51.91 3.34
N THR A 225 -13.54 -51.81 2.19
CA THR A 225 -13.00 -52.30 0.92
C THR A 225 -11.93 -51.36 0.36
N LEU A 226 -12.18 -50.05 0.39
CA LEU A 226 -11.22 -49.03 -0.01
C LEU A 226 -10.02 -49.02 0.95
N LYS A 227 -10.26 -49.11 2.26
CA LYS A 227 -9.24 -49.21 3.30
C LYS A 227 -8.33 -50.43 3.11
N ALA A 228 -8.90 -51.61 2.88
CA ALA A 228 -8.14 -52.82 2.60
C ALA A 228 -7.34 -52.71 1.29
N ASN A 229 -7.82 -51.95 0.30
CA ASN A 229 -7.11 -51.70 -0.94
C ASN A 229 -5.98 -50.67 -0.80
N LEU A 230 -6.16 -49.65 0.03
CA LEU A 230 -5.18 -48.58 0.28
C LEU A 230 -4.07 -49.03 1.23
N LEU A 231 -4.37 -49.88 2.22
CA LEU A 231 -3.42 -50.39 3.20
C LEU A 231 -2.74 -51.69 2.73
N LYS A 232 -2.07 -51.66 1.57
CA LYS A 232 -1.34 -52.81 1.02
C LYS A 232 0.16 -52.55 0.94
N GLY A 233 0.96 -53.61 1.08
CA GLY A 233 2.39 -53.60 0.76
C GLY A 233 3.25 -54.37 1.76
N LYS A 234 4.50 -54.63 1.37
CA LYS A 234 5.42 -55.52 2.09
C LYS A 234 5.56 -55.26 3.59
N ARG A 235 5.48 -53.98 4.02
CA ARG A 235 5.58 -53.61 5.45
C ARG A 235 4.29 -53.92 6.21
N VAL A 236 3.14 -53.82 5.56
CA VAL A 236 1.83 -54.18 6.13
C VAL A 236 1.75 -55.70 6.24
N ASP A 237 2.13 -56.42 5.18
CA ASP A 237 2.14 -57.89 5.16
C ASP A 237 3.03 -58.43 6.29
N LEU A 238 4.25 -57.90 6.43
CA LEU A 238 5.17 -58.28 7.50
C LEU A 238 4.61 -57.95 8.89
N ALA A 239 3.91 -56.81 9.04
CA ALA A 239 3.29 -56.44 10.32
C ALA A 239 2.13 -57.37 10.68
N GLU A 240 1.33 -57.80 9.70
CA GLU A 240 0.30 -58.81 9.91
C GLU A 240 0.88 -60.17 10.29
N GLU A 241 1.95 -60.61 9.61
CA GLU A 241 2.65 -61.85 9.96
C GLU A 241 3.21 -61.79 11.38
N LEU A 242 3.86 -60.68 11.76
CA LEU A 242 4.35 -60.48 13.12
C LEU A 242 3.22 -60.51 14.16
N LYS A 243 2.06 -59.95 13.85
CA LYS A 243 0.89 -60.00 14.73
C LYS A 243 0.38 -61.44 14.89
N ARG A 244 0.32 -62.22 13.81
CA ARG A 244 -0.04 -63.64 13.86
C ARG A 244 0.95 -64.45 14.70
N VAL A 245 2.24 -64.21 14.53
CA VAL A 245 3.29 -64.88 15.32
C VAL A 245 3.14 -64.57 16.81
N ARG A 246 2.90 -63.30 17.19
CA ARG A 246 2.65 -62.94 18.60
C ARG A 246 1.43 -63.64 19.19
N GLN A 247 0.33 -63.70 18.46
CA GLN A 247 -0.88 -64.40 18.93
C GLN A 247 -0.63 -65.89 19.16
N VAL A 248 0.19 -66.53 18.32
CA VAL A 248 0.57 -67.94 18.53
C VAL A 248 1.45 -68.08 19.77
N GLN A 249 2.39 -67.15 20.00
CA GLN A 249 3.22 -67.14 21.20
C GLN A 249 2.38 -66.96 22.47
N GLU A 250 1.45 -66.02 22.50
CA GLU A 250 0.54 -65.80 23.64
C GLU A 250 -0.27 -67.08 23.96
N LYS A 251 -0.84 -67.75 22.96
CA LYS A 251 -1.57 -69.00 23.17
C LYS A 251 -0.68 -70.15 23.62
N LEU A 252 0.57 -70.22 23.17
CA LEU A 252 1.53 -71.22 23.64
C LEU A 252 1.91 -70.97 25.10
N GLU A 253 2.08 -69.71 25.50
CA GLU A 253 2.32 -69.34 26.89
C GLU A 253 1.13 -69.71 27.78
N GLU A 254 -0.09 -69.38 27.36
CA GLU A 254 -1.33 -69.80 28.05
C GLU A 254 -1.41 -71.33 28.21
N PHE A 255 -1.05 -72.08 27.16
CA PHE A 255 -1.05 -73.55 27.20
C PHE A 255 0.04 -74.12 28.13
N ILE A 256 1.25 -73.55 28.13
CA ILE A 256 2.33 -73.93 29.04
C ILE A 256 1.93 -73.67 30.49
N VAL A 257 1.29 -72.53 30.75
CA VAL A 257 0.76 -72.20 32.09
C VAL A 257 -0.30 -73.22 32.51
N ALA A 258 -1.26 -73.53 31.64
CA ALA A 258 -2.30 -74.53 31.92
C ALA A 258 -1.71 -75.93 32.20
N LEU A 259 -0.72 -76.36 31.41
CA LEU A 259 -0.02 -77.64 31.61
C LEU A 259 0.75 -77.70 32.93
N ASN A 260 1.36 -76.61 33.36
CA ASN A 260 2.08 -76.54 34.63
C ASN A 260 1.13 -76.50 35.84
N THR A 261 -0.12 -76.07 35.66
CA THR A 261 -1.16 -76.10 36.70
C THR A 261 -1.88 -77.44 36.82
N GLU A 262 -1.78 -78.34 35.84
CA GLU A 262 -2.37 -79.69 35.87
C GLU A 262 -1.44 -80.78 36.44
N LYS A 263 -0.22 -80.42 36.88
CA LYS A 263 0.70 -81.29 37.64
C LYS A 263 0.60 -81.02 39.14
#